data_AF-A0A336KAF2-F1
#
_entry.id   AF-A0A336KAF2-F1
#
_cell.length_a   1.000
_cell.length_b   1.000
_cell.length_c   1.000
_cell.angle_alpha   90.00
_cell.angle_beta   90.00
_cell.angle_gamma   90.00
#
_symmetry.space_group_name_H-M   'P 1'
#
loop_
_entity.id
_entity.type
_entity.pdbx_description
1 polymer ?
#
loop_
_entity_poly.entity_id
_entity_poly.type
_entity_poly.pdbx_seq_one_letter_code
_entity_poly.pdbx_strand_id
1 'polypeptide(L)'
;MEFRFDLSDLFRHPIVKINNSMLPSGFTGDRRTALEATARIAEIINEIGEASAKTQDLCVPVTTGDKLRRSDHVIYLLNEKNDRR
;
A
#
# COMPACT_ATOMS: atom_id res chain seq x y z
N MET A 1 -12.27 0.72 0.69
CA MET A 1 -11.89 0.86 -0.74
C MET A 1 -11.79 -0.52 -1.33
N GLU A 2 -12.13 -0.68 -2.61
CA GLU A 2 -12.08 -1.97 -3.30
C GLU A 2 -11.07 -1.88 -4.44
N PHE A 3 -10.23 -2.91 -4.58
CA PHE A 3 -9.23 -3.03 -5.64
C PHE A 3 -9.61 -4.19 -6.55
N ARG A 4 -9.18 -4.13 -7.81
CA ARG A 4 -9.47 -5.18 -8.83
C ARG A 4 -8.61 -6.44 -8.68
N PHE A 5 -7.90 -6.57 -7.57
CA PHE A 5 -6.99 -7.67 -7.28
C PHE A 5 -7.15 -8.11 -5.83
N ASP A 6 -6.80 -9.37 -5.56
CA ASP A 6 -6.79 -9.91 -4.21
C ASP A 6 -5.67 -9.25 -3.38
N LEU A 7 -6.03 -8.89 -2.15
CA LEU A 7 -5.15 -8.29 -1.15
C LEU A 7 -4.58 -9.33 -0.19
N SER A 8 -5.09 -10.56 -0.22
CA SER A 8 -4.80 -11.60 0.78
C SER A 8 -3.32 -11.97 0.85
N ASP A 9 -2.60 -11.91 -0.28
CA ASP A 9 -1.17 -12.19 -0.37
C ASP A 9 -0.31 -11.01 0.13
N LEU A 10 -0.78 -9.77 -0.05
CA LEU A 10 -0.11 -8.55 0.40
C LEU A 10 -0.36 -8.25 1.90
N PHE A 11 -1.52 -8.63 2.42
CA PHE A 11 -1.98 -8.33 3.78
C PHE A 11 -2.18 -9.60 4.61
N ARG A 12 -1.07 -10.15 5.09
CA ARG A 12 -1.07 -11.29 6.03
C ARG A 12 -1.53 -10.90 7.44
N HIS A 13 -1.28 -9.65 7.83
CA HIS A 13 -1.71 -9.07 9.10
C HIS A 13 -2.65 -7.89 8.85
N PRO A 14 -3.50 -7.52 9.82
CA PRO A 14 -4.38 -6.35 9.68
C PRO A 14 -3.59 -5.07 9.42
N ILE A 15 -2.46 -4.89 10.10
CA ILE A 15 -1.56 -3.76 9.87
C ILE A 15 -0.31 -4.28 9.17
N VAL A 16 0.00 -3.68 8.01
CA VAL A 16 1.20 -4.00 7.23
C VAL A 16 2.10 -2.78 7.16
N LYS A 17 3.38 -2.97 7.46
CA LYS A 17 4.41 -1.95 7.33
C LYS A 17 5.03 -1.99 5.93
N ILE A 18 5.19 -0.83 5.30
CA ILE A 18 5.78 -0.66 3.98
C ILE A 18 6.80 0.47 4.04
N ASN A 19 7.99 0.25 3.49
CA ASN A 19 9.04 1.25 3.35
C ASN A 19 9.31 1.55 1.86
N ASN A 20 10.40 2.27 1.58
CA ASN A 20 10.82 2.63 0.23
C ASN A 20 11.09 1.44 -0.73
N SER A 21 11.21 0.20 -0.25
CA SER A 21 11.27 -1.00 -1.09
C SER A 21 9.94 -1.29 -1.81
N MET A 22 8.83 -0.70 -1.35
CA MET A 22 7.46 -0.93 -1.85
C MET A 22 6.99 -2.37 -1.70
N LEU A 23 7.63 -3.13 -0.80
CA LEU A 23 7.23 -4.47 -0.42
C LEU A 23 6.66 -4.47 1.00
N PRO A 24 5.61 -5.26 1.27
CA PRO A 24 5.16 -5.54 2.63
C PRO A 24 6.30 -6.08 3.50
N SER A 25 6.35 -5.67 4.77
CA SER A 25 7.25 -6.25 5.75
C SER A 25 7.04 -7.77 5.85
N GLY A 26 8.11 -8.56 5.68
CA GLY A 26 8.02 -10.01 5.68
C GLY A 26 7.53 -10.61 4.35
N PHE A 27 7.53 -9.84 3.26
CA PHE A 27 7.26 -10.35 1.92
C PHE A 27 8.23 -11.50 1.58
N THR A 28 7.67 -12.58 1.02
CA THR A 28 8.41 -13.75 0.53
C THR A 28 7.94 -14.07 -0.87
N GLY A 29 8.84 -14.15 -1.84
CA GLY A 29 8.47 -14.42 -3.22
C GLY A 29 9.68 -14.39 -4.15
N ASP A 30 9.45 -14.81 -5.39
CA ASP A 30 10.42 -14.67 -6.47
C ASP A 30 10.43 -13.24 -7.04
N ARG A 31 11.32 -13.00 -8.01
CA ARG A 31 11.43 -11.68 -8.66
C ARG A 31 10.13 -11.23 -9.33
N ARG A 32 9.37 -12.16 -9.91
CA ARG A 32 8.13 -11.85 -10.63
C ARG A 32 7.05 -11.39 -9.67
N THR A 33 6.82 -12.15 -8.60
CA THR A 33 5.85 -11.82 -7.55
C THR A 33 6.22 -10.54 -6.82
N ALA A 34 7.53 -10.28 -6.62
CA ALA A 34 7.97 -9.00 -6.05
C ALA A 34 7.60 -7.81 -6.95
N LEU A 35 7.82 -7.91 -8.27
CA LEU A 35 7.43 -6.86 -9.22
C LEU A 35 5.92 -6.60 -9.18
N GLU A 36 5.12 -7.65 -9.24
CA GLU A 36 3.66 -7.56 -9.15
C GLU A 36 3.19 -6.96 -7.81
N ALA A 37 3.81 -7.36 -6.70
CA ALA A 37 3.51 -6.81 -5.39
C ALA A 37 3.82 -5.31 -5.33
N THR A 38 4.98 -4.88 -5.83
CA THR A 38 5.33 -3.45 -5.82
C THR A 38 4.40 -2.60 -6.69
N ALA A 39 3.89 -3.14 -7.79
CA ALA A 39 2.91 -2.46 -8.64
C ALA A 39 1.57 -2.29 -7.92
N ARG A 40 1.06 -3.36 -7.29
CA ARG A 40 -0.19 -3.33 -6.50
C ARG A 40 -0.09 -2.42 -5.28
N ILE A 41 1.03 -2.44 -4.56
CA ILE A 41 1.27 -1.53 -3.44
C ILE A 41 1.32 -0.06 -3.89
N ALA A 42 1.92 0.23 -5.05
CA ALA A 42 1.91 1.58 -5.59
C ALA A 42 0.49 2.08 -5.91
N GLU A 43 -0.35 1.22 -6.50
CA GLU A 43 -1.77 1.53 -6.76
C GLU A 43 -2.52 1.82 -5.45
N ILE A 44 -2.37 0.96 -4.43
CA ILE A 44 -3.00 1.15 -3.12
C ILE A 44 -2.57 2.48 -2.47
N ILE A 45 -1.27 2.78 -2.46
CA ILE A 45 -0.76 4.01 -1.85
C ILE A 45 -1.26 5.25 -2.59
N ASN A 46 -1.35 5.21 -3.91
CA ASN A 46 -1.85 6.33 -4.70
C ASN A 46 -3.34 6.59 -4.43
N GLU A 47 -4.17 5.55 -4.42
CA GLU A 47 -5.61 5.69 -4.12
C GLU A 47 -5.87 6.21 -2.70
N ILE A 48 -5.14 5.68 -1.71
CA ILE A 48 -5.22 6.17 -0.32
C ILE A 48 -4.70 7.61 -0.23
N GLY A 49 -3.63 7.92 -0.95
CA GLY A 49 -3.02 9.25 -1.01
C GLY A 49 -3.97 10.31 -1.57
N GLU A 50 -4.66 10.00 -2.66
CA GLU A 50 -5.68 10.85 -3.27
C GLU A 50 -6.88 11.07 -2.34
N ALA A 51 -7.41 9.99 -1.75
CA ALA A 51 -8.52 10.11 -0.80
C ALA A 51 -8.15 10.93 0.44
N SER A 52 -6.93 10.76 0.95
CA SER A 52 -6.39 11.52 2.08
C SER A 52 -6.22 13.01 1.74
N ALA A 53 -5.71 13.31 0.54
CA ALA A 53 -5.56 14.67 0.04
C ALA A 53 -6.90 15.39 -0.09
N LYS A 54 -7.88 14.72 -0.72
CA LYS A 54 -9.24 15.24 -0.88
C LYS A 54 -9.92 15.54 0.46
N THR A 55 -9.73 14.65 1.45
CA THR A 55 -10.31 14.82 2.79
C THR A 55 -9.72 16.02 3.53
N GLN A 56 -8.44 16.29 3.29
CA GLN A 56 -7.70 17.40 3.90
C GLN A 56 -7.74 18.70 3.07
N ASP A 57 -8.48 18.72 1.97
CA ASP A 57 -8.55 19.83 1.01
C ASP A 57 -7.16 20.27 0.47
N LEU A 58 -6.28 19.29 0.23
CA LEU A 58 -4.97 19.52 -0.37
C LEU A 58 -5.08 19.55 -1.90
N CYS A 59 -4.43 20.52 -2.55
CA CYS A 59 -4.41 20.59 -4.02
C CYS A 59 -3.66 19.43 -4.69
N VAL A 60 -2.73 18.79 -3.97
CA VAL A 60 -1.93 17.66 -4.48
C VAL A 60 -1.74 16.61 -3.39
N PRO A 61 -1.72 15.30 -3.73
CA PRO A 61 -1.46 14.25 -2.77
C PRO A 61 -0.03 14.32 -2.23
N VAL A 62 0.10 14.38 -0.91
CA VAL A 62 1.40 14.36 -0.22
C VAL A 62 1.94 12.94 -0.04
N THR A 63 1.08 11.93 -0.14
CA THR A 63 1.41 10.51 -0.05
C THR A 63 1.23 9.87 -1.43
N THR A 64 2.31 9.41 -2.06
CA THR A 64 2.26 8.66 -3.34
C THR A 64 3.32 7.57 -3.34
N GLY A 65 3.14 6.56 -4.20
CA GLY A 65 4.13 5.50 -4.36
C GLY A 65 5.50 6.02 -4.81
N ASP A 66 5.55 7.01 -5.71
CA ASP A 66 6.81 7.62 -6.15
C ASP A 66 7.50 8.39 -5.00
N LYS A 67 6.75 9.15 -4.20
CA LYS A 67 7.30 9.84 -3.02
C LYS A 67 7.82 8.87 -1.97
N LEU A 68 7.13 7.75 -1.73
CA LEU A 68 7.61 6.72 -0.80
C LEU A 68 8.92 6.09 -1.26
N ARG A 69 9.07 5.77 -2.56
CA ARG A 69 10.31 5.22 -3.12
C ARG A 69 11.52 6.15 -2.96
N ARG A 70 11.29 7.46 -2.92
CA ARG A 70 12.34 8.50 -2.86
C ARG A 70 12.59 9.05 -1.46
N SER A 71 11.99 8.47 -0.42
CA SER A 71 12.10 8.96 0.96
C SER A 71 12.41 7.82 1.93
N ASP A 72 12.72 8.17 3.18
CA ASP A 72 12.86 7.21 4.29
C ASP A 72 11.54 7.05 5.07
N HIS A 73 10.42 7.45 4.48
CA HIS A 73 9.11 7.30 5.09
C HIS A 73 8.73 5.82 5.24
N VAL A 74 7.90 5.57 6.26
CA VAL A 74 7.29 4.28 6.52
C VAL A 74 5.79 4.48 6.55
N ILE A 75 5.07 3.72 5.73
CA ILE A 75 3.61 3.69 5.73
C ILE A 75 3.14 2.45 6.48
N TYR A 76 2.10 2.63 7.29
CA TYR A 76 1.35 1.56 7.91
C TYR A 76 -0.03 1.51 7.27
N LEU A 77 -0.37 0.41 6.62
CA LEU A 77 -1.66 0.19 6.00
C LEU A 77 -2.50 -0.74 6.87
N LEU A 78 -3.71 -0.30 7.21
CA LEU A 78 -4.71 -1.11 7.90
C LEU A 78 -5.65 -1.73 6.85
N ASN A 79 -5.78 -3.06 6.89
CA ASN A 79 -6.76 -3.83 6.14
C ASN A 79 -7.65 -4.59 7.13
N GLU A 80 -8.91 -4.21 7.20
CA GLU A 80 -9.92 -4.97 7.92
C GLU A 80 -10.37 -6.14 7.05
N LYS A 81 -9.80 -7.33 7.28
CA LYS A 81 -10.44 -8.55 6.82
C LYS A 81 -11.79 -8.62 7.53
N ASN A 82 -12.86 -8.67 6.76
CA ASN A 82 -14.22 -8.80 7.27
C ASN A 82 -14.37 -10.20 7.87
N ASP A 83 -13.79 -10.42 9.05
CA ASP A 83 -13.88 -11.64 9.83
C ASP A 83 -15.29 -11.65 10.44
N ARG A 84 -16.28 -11.93 9.58
CA ARG A 84 -17.65 -12.22 10.00
C ARG A 84 -17.58 -13.52 10.80
N ARG A 85 -17.40 -13.37 12.12
CA ARG A 85 -17.75 -14.39 13.11
C ARG A 85 -19.26 -14.61 13.12
#